data_AF-A0A2J7ZR73-F1
#
_entry.id   AF-A0A2J7ZR73-F1
#
_cell.length_a   1.000
_cell.length_b   1.000
_cell.length_c   1.000
_cell.angle_alpha   90.00
_cell.angle_beta   90.00
_cell.angle_gamma   90.00
#
_symmetry.space_group_name_H-M   'P 1'
#
loop_
_entity.id
_entity.type
_entity.pdbx_description
1 polymer ?
#
loop_
_entity_poly.entity_id
_entity_poly.type
_entity_poly.pdbx_seq_one_letter_code
_entity_poly.pdbx_strand_id
1 'polypeptide(L)'
;MPCTPRTPAVNLESLRAAVQRLEFKAAYERLCGKNVLFPQAFHCTGMPIKEAAAAAAEAAAPAAVVEKADPTKFVSKKSKAAAKKGSGTTQWQILLQSGIPEDQIPEFRNPGHWLDYFPPLAQRDIAHMGCGVDWRRSFITTDVNPYYDSFVAWQFWTLHKAGKVIKDKRLAVFSPLDAQPCADHDRASGEGVGPQEYVLIKMEALELN
;
A
#
# COMPACT_ATOMS: atom_id res chain seq x y z
N MET A 1 29.19 -12.75 17.47
CA MET A 1 28.84 -11.41 16.96
C MET A 1 27.58 -10.95 17.67
N PRO A 2 27.53 -9.73 18.24
CA PRO A 2 26.30 -9.25 18.87
C PRO A 2 25.28 -8.97 17.76
N CYS A 3 24.20 -9.75 17.72
CA CYS A 3 23.04 -9.44 16.90
C CYS A 3 22.36 -8.20 17.49
N THR A 4 22.70 -7.02 16.99
CA THR A 4 21.87 -5.83 17.20
C THR A 4 20.46 -6.16 16.73
N PRO A 5 19.42 -5.99 17.57
CA PRO A 5 18.04 -6.19 17.13
C PRO A 5 17.76 -5.23 15.97
N ARG A 6 17.51 -5.77 14.78
CA ARG A 6 17.16 -5.00 13.60
C ARG A 6 15.64 -4.99 13.46
N THR A 7 15.10 -3.82 13.17
CA THR A 7 13.67 -3.64 12.93
C THR A 7 13.26 -4.42 11.66
N PRO A 8 12.21 -5.26 11.72
CA PRO A 8 11.68 -5.93 10.54
C PRO A 8 10.95 -4.91 9.64
N ALA A 9 11.15 -5.01 8.33
CA ALA A 9 10.45 -4.23 7.32
C ALA A 9 9.03 -4.73 7.07
N VAL A 10 8.76 -6.03 7.32
CA VAL A 10 7.41 -6.61 7.22
C VAL A 10 6.78 -6.73 8.60
N ASN A 11 5.58 -6.16 8.78
CA ASN A 11 4.89 -6.26 10.06
C ASN A 11 4.39 -7.69 10.35
N LEU A 12 4.27 -8.02 11.64
CA LEU A 12 3.94 -9.36 12.11
C LEU A 12 2.55 -9.82 11.64
N GLU A 13 1.57 -8.91 11.56
CA GLU A 13 0.22 -9.24 11.10
C GLU A 13 0.20 -9.68 9.64
N SER A 14 0.96 -9.00 8.76
CA SER A 14 1.06 -9.36 7.34
C SER A 14 1.75 -10.71 7.16
N LEU A 15 2.82 -10.97 7.91
CA LEU A 15 3.51 -12.26 7.92
C LEU A 15 2.55 -13.39 8.33
N ARG A 16 1.79 -13.19 9.41
CA ARG A 16 0.83 -14.18 9.91
C ARG A 16 -0.33 -14.43 8.95
N ALA A 17 -0.89 -13.36 8.37
CA ALA A 17 -2.09 -13.46 7.56
C ALA A 17 -1.81 -14.07 6.17
N ALA A 18 -0.74 -13.63 5.51
CA ALA A 18 -0.49 -13.96 4.11
C ALA A 18 0.57 -15.06 3.93
N VAL A 19 1.68 -15.01 4.67
CA VAL A 19 2.85 -15.86 4.39
C VAL A 19 2.81 -17.16 5.19
N GLN A 20 2.56 -17.08 6.50
CA GLN A 20 2.64 -18.23 7.40
C GLN A 20 1.69 -19.38 7.02
N ARG A 21 0.44 -19.05 6.65
CA ARG A 21 -0.56 -20.06 6.27
C ARG A 21 -0.16 -20.80 5.00
N LEU A 22 0.38 -20.07 4.02
CA LEU A 22 0.85 -20.64 2.76
C LEU A 22 2.11 -21.47 2.97
N GLU A 23 3.05 -21.02 3.80
CA GLU A 23 4.25 -21.78 4.14
C GLU A 23 3.90 -23.13 4.77
N PHE A 24 3.01 -23.15 5.77
CA PHE A 24 2.61 -24.41 6.41
C PHE A 24 1.96 -25.38 5.42
N LYS A 25 1.13 -24.87 4.51
CA LYS A 25 0.53 -25.69 3.46
C LYS A 25 1.58 -26.19 2.47
N ALA A 26 2.49 -25.33 2.04
CA ALA A 26 3.57 -25.69 1.12
C ALA A 26 4.48 -26.76 1.72
N ALA A 27 4.91 -26.59 2.98
CA ALA A 27 5.72 -27.54 3.70
C ALA A 27 5.03 -28.90 3.87
N TYR A 28 3.75 -28.91 4.26
CA TYR A 28 2.96 -30.14 4.37
C TYR A 28 2.90 -30.89 3.03
N GLU A 29 2.62 -30.19 1.94
CA GLU A 29 2.50 -30.83 0.63
C GLU A 29 3.84 -31.36 0.09
N ARG A 30 4.96 -30.73 0.45
CA ARG A 30 6.31 -31.28 0.17
C ARG A 30 6.52 -32.60 0.92
N LEU A 31 6.10 -32.69 2.18
CA LEU A 31 6.18 -33.94 2.96
C LEU A 31 5.28 -35.04 2.37
N CYS A 32 4.16 -34.67 1.75
CA CYS A 32 3.31 -35.60 1.00
C CYS A 32 3.89 -36.01 -0.38
N GLY A 33 5.12 -35.62 -0.70
CA GLY A 33 5.80 -35.98 -1.95
C GLY A 33 5.36 -35.16 -3.17
N LYS A 34 4.60 -34.07 -2.98
CA LYS A 34 4.21 -33.19 -4.10
C LYS A 34 5.36 -32.25 -4.46
N ASN A 35 5.48 -31.94 -5.75
CA ASN A 35 6.38 -30.90 -6.23
C ASN A 35 5.70 -29.52 -6.04
N VAL A 36 6.09 -28.80 -4.98
CA VAL A 36 5.43 -27.56 -4.56
C VAL A 36 6.21 -26.33 -5.04
N LEU A 37 5.51 -25.43 -5.74
CA LEU A 37 6.01 -24.10 -6.10
C LEU A 37 5.46 -23.04 -5.13
N PHE A 38 6.34 -22.33 -4.43
CA PHE A 38 6.00 -21.22 -3.56
C PHE A 38 6.82 -19.97 -3.93
N PRO A 39 6.32 -19.11 -4.84
CA PRO A 39 6.99 -17.88 -5.23
C PRO A 39 6.51 -16.68 -4.39
N GLN A 40 7.33 -15.65 -4.30
CA GLN A 40 6.98 -14.37 -3.67
C GLN A 40 7.39 -13.21 -4.58
N ALA A 41 6.51 -12.23 -4.74
CA ALA A 41 6.78 -10.98 -5.47
C ALA A 41 6.47 -9.77 -4.57
N PHE A 42 6.89 -8.58 -5.00
CA PHE A 42 6.75 -7.34 -4.25
C PHE A 42 5.87 -6.36 -5.01
N HIS A 43 4.72 -6.01 -4.40
CA HIS A 43 3.77 -5.08 -4.98
C HIS A 43 4.24 -3.65 -4.71
N CYS A 44 4.64 -2.94 -5.76
CA CYS A 44 5.11 -1.55 -5.68
C CYS A 44 4.26 -0.58 -6.50
N THR A 45 3.29 -1.08 -7.27
CA THR A 45 2.29 -0.29 -8.00
C THR A 45 1.27 0.32 -7.05
N GLY A 46 0.84 1.55 -7.32
CA GLY A 46 -0.19 2.26 -6.55
C GLY A 46 0.27 3.61 -6.04
N MET A 47 -0.66 4.32 -5.39
CA MET A 47 -0.44 5.65 -4.84
C MET A 47 0.32 5.71 -3.50
N PRO A 48 0.20 4.74 -2.57
CA PRO A 48 0.76 4.90 -1.22
C PRO A 48 2.26 5.22 -1.15
N ILE A 49 3.09 4.64 -2.02
CA ILE A 49 4.54 4.93 -2.05
C ILE A 49 4.79 6.36 -2.53
N LYS A 50 4.05 6.82 -3.54
CA LYS A 50 4.18 8.18 -4.08
C LYS A 50 3.71 9.21 -3.06
N GLU A 51 2.60 8.96 -2.39
CA GLU A 51 2.06 9.83 -1.33
C GLU A 51 3.00 9.90 -0.13
N ALA A 52 3.56 8.76 0.31
CA ALA A 52 4.54 8.73 1.39
C ALA A 52 5.83 9.48 1.02
N ALA A 53 6.30 9.36 -0.23
CA ALA A 53 7.46 10.11 -0.71
C ALA A 53 7.17 11.63 -0.75
N ALA A 54 5.98 12.03 -1.19
CA ALA A 54 5.56 13.43 -1.18
C ALA A 54 5.47 14.00 0.25
N ALA A 55 4.88 13.25 1.18
CA ALA A 55 4.80 13.63 2.59
C ALA A 55 6.20 13.73 3.25
N ALA A 56 7.15 12.87 2.85
CA ALA A 56 8.53 12.96 3.30
C ALA A 56 9.27 14.18 2.74
N ALA A 57 8.87 14.68 1.56
CA ALA A 57 9.41 15.91 0.98
C ALA A 57 8.87 17.17 1.68
N GLU A 58 7.59 17.18 2.06
CA GLU A 58 6.95 18.31 2.73
C GLU A 58 7.44 18.50 4.17
N ALA A 59 7.69 17.42 4.91
CA ALA A 59 8.17 17.45 6.30
C ALA A 59 9.59 18.06 6.47
N ALA A 60 10.27 18.39 5.37
CA ALA A 60 11.55 19.10 5.38
C ALA A 60 11.42 20.62 5.64
N ALA A 61 10.20 21.18 5.60
CA ALA A 61 9.93 22.52 6.09
C ALA A 61 9.56 22.46 7.58
N PRO A 62 10.22 23.21 8.48
CA PRO A 62 9.93 23.13 9.90
C PRO A 62 8.60 23.83 10.18
N ALA A 63 7.51 23.08 10.24
CA ALA A 63 6.22 23.57 10.73
C ALA A 63 5.82 22.80 11.99
N ALA A 64 6.01 23.45 13.13
CA ALA A 64 5.41 23.05 14.39
C ALA A 64 3.89 23.14 14.28
N VAL A 65 3.19 22.01 14.37
CA VAL A 65 1.76 22.00 14.74
C VAL A 65 1.53 20.90 15.76
N VAL A 66 1.46 21.31 17.02
CA VAL A 66 0.93 20.49 18.11
C VAL A 66 -0.60 20.63 18.04
N GLU A 67 -1.27 19.65 17.43
CA GLU A 67 -2.72 19.52 17.57
C GLU A 67 -3.04 18.93 18.95
N LYS A 68 -3.65 19.73 19.83
CA LYS A 68 -4.26 19.23 21.06
C LYS A 68 -5.56 18.51 20.70
N ALA A 69 -5.62 17.20 21.00
CA ALA A 69 -6.83 16.40 20.84
C ALA A 69 -7.92 16.81 21.86
N ASP A 70 -9.15 16.99 21.37
CA ASP A 70 -10.36 17.29 22.16
C ASP A 70 -10.84 16.03 22.92
N PRO A 71 -10.90 16.05 24.27
CA PRO A 71 -11.16 14.87 25.10
C PRO A 71 -12.62 14.38 25.11
N THR A 72 -13.52 14.92 24.27
CA THR A 72 -14.96 14.60 24.33
C THR A 72 -15.47 13.63 23.26
N LYS A 73 -14.64 13.19 22.31
CA LYS A 73 -15.06 12.22 21.27
C LYS A 73 -14.76 10.77 21.64
N PHE A 74 -15.76 10.06 22.15
CA PHE A 74 -15.74 8.60 22.24
C PHE A 74 -16.24 7.99 20.92
N VAL A 75 -15.33 7.40 20.13
CA VAL A 75 -15.68 6.60 18.93
C VAL A 75 -15.38 5.13 19.22
N SER A 76 -16.37 4.27 18.99
CA SER A 76 -16.31 2.83 19.21
C SER A 76 -15.27 2.15 18.30
N LYS A 77 -14.45 1.28 18.90
CA LYS A 77 -13.37 0.53 18.21
C LYS A 77 -13.95 -0.55 17.29
N LYS A 78 -14.17 -0.23 16.03
CA LYS A 78 -14.12 -1.19 14.90
C LYS A 78 -13.65 -0.48 13.63
N SER A 79 -12.35 -0.55 13.32
CA SER A 79 -11.86 -0.55 11.94
C SER A 79 -10.37 -0.88 11.87
N LYS A 80 -10.00 -1.64 10.83
CA LYS A 80 -8.63 -2.07 10.48
C LYS A 80 -7.65 -0.92 10.22
N ALA A 81 -8.12 0.34 10.20
CA ALA A 81 -7.31 1.54 9.98
C ALA A 81 -6.45 1.91 11.21
N ALA A 82 -6.90 1.57 12.43
CA ALA A 82 -6.19 1.92 13.65
C ALA A 82 -4.88 1.12 13.86
N ALA A 83 -4.77 -0.08 13.28
CA ALA A 83 -3.59 -0.94 13.43
C ALA A 83 -2.40 -0.52 12.53
N LYS A 84 -2.63 0.34 11.54
CA LYS A 84 -1.60 0.85 10.62
C LYS A 84 -1.01 2.21 11.02
N LYS A 85 -1.55 2.88 12.04
CA LYS A 85 -1.00 4.16 12.53
C LYS A 85 0.11 3.88 13.54
N GLY A 86 1.36 3.92 13.09
CA GLY A 86 2.51 4.06 13.98
C GLY A 86 2.37 5.33 14.84
N SER A 87 3.14 5.43 15.93
CA SER A 87 3.06 6.60 16.83
C SER A 87 3.68 7.88 16.26
N GLY A 88 4.27 7.81 15.06
CA GLY A 88 4.81 8.97 14.35
C GLY A 88 3.69 9.88 13.84
N THR A 89 3.77 11.16 14.21
CA THR A 89 2.84 12.21 13.75
C THR A 89 3.15 12.64 12.32
N THR A 90 4.42 12.48 11.88
CA THR A 90 4.88 12.83 10.54
C THR A 90 5.56 11.66 9.85
N GLN A 91 5.59 11.69 8.51
CA GLN A 91 6.25 10.66 7.71
C GLN A 91 7.72 10.47 8.07
N TRP A 92 8.41 11.57 8.40
CA TRP A 92 9.79 11.56 8.90
C TRP A 92 9.95 10.71 10.17
N GLN A 93 9.07 10.93 11.16
CA GLN A 93 9.08 10.16 12.41
C GLN A 93 8.78 8.68 12.18
N ILE A 94 7.90 8.36 11.22
CA ILE A 94 7.58 6.97 10.87
C ILE A 94 8.81 6.25 10.29
N LEU A 95 9.59 6.92 9.44
CA LEU A 95 10.82 6.35 8.86
C LEU A 95 11.91 6.13 9.94
N LEU A 96 12.07 7.08 10.87
CA LEU A 96 12.94 6.90 12.05
C LEU A 96 12.51 5.70 12.92
N GLN A 97 11.21 5.60 13.22
CA GLN A 97 10.66 4.48 14.00
C GLN A 97 10.82 3.13 13.28
N SER A 98 10.87 3.14 11.96
CA SER A 98 11.12 1.96 11.13
C SER A 98 12.60 1.52 11.15
N GLY A 99 13.47 2.25 11.86
CA GLY A 99 14.89 1.94 12.00
C GLY A 99 15.74 2.43 10.82
N ILE A 100 15.24 3.38 10.02
CA ILE A 100 16.01 4.01 8.95
C ILE A 100 16.89 5.12 9.56
N PRO A 101 18.21 5.12 9.31
CA PRO A 101 19.11 6.19 9.74
C PRO A 101 18.69 7.56 9.22
N GLU A 102 18.83 8.60 10.04
CA GLU A 102 18.37 9.96 9.71
C GLU A 102 19.03 10.54 8.45
N ASP A 103 20.28 10.15 8.18
CA ASP A 103 21.06 10.52 7.00
C ASP A 103 20.49 9.96 5.69
N GLN A 104 19.75 8.84 5.74
CA GLN A 104 19.17 8.19 4.55
C GLN A 104 17.73 8.63 4.29
N ILE A 105 17.03 9.22 5.27
CA ILE A 105 15.64 9.66 5.13
C ILE A 105 15.42 10.64 3.95
N PRO A 106 16.33 11.59 3.65
CA PRO A 106 16.18 12.48 2.50
C PRO A 106 16.03 11.74 1.16
N GLU A 107 16.60 10.54 1.01
CA GLU A 107 16.50 9.74 -0.23
C GLU A 107 15.07 9.22 -0.47
N PHE A 108 14.28 9.05 0.59
CA PHE A 108 12.88 8.61 0.53
C PHE A 108 11.92 9.68 -0.02
N ARG A 109 12.42 10.89 -0.33
CA ARG A 109 11.65 11.86 -1.13
C ARG A 109 11.45 11.39 -2.57
N ASN A 110 12.34 10.54 -3.07
CA ASN A 110 12.20 9.93 -4.38
C ASN A 110 11.44 8.60 -4.25
N PRO A 111 10.27 8.43 -4.88
CA PRO A 111 9.53 7.17 -4.89
C PRO A 111 10.38 5.98 -5.36
N GLY A 112 11.32 6.19 -6.28
CA GLY A 112 12.20 5.14 -6.80
C GLY A 112 13.05 4.49 -5.72
N HIS A 113 13.56 5.26 -4.75
CA HIS A 113 14.39 4.73 -3.66
C HIS A 113 13.63 3.71 -2.81
N TRP A 114 12.31 3.84 -2.66
CA TRP A 114 11.48 2.88 -1.93
C TRP A 114 11.51 1.49 -2.57
N LEU A 115 11.57 1.43 -3.90
CA LEU A 115 11.58 0.19 -4.67
C LEU A 115 12.92 -0.54 -4.53
N ASP A 116 14.00 0.18 -4.28
CA ASP A 116 15.33 -0.41 -4.07
C ASP A 116 15.56 -0.77 -2.60
N TYR A 117 14.97 -0.01 -1.67
CA TYR A 117 15.21 -0.17 -0.23
C TYR A 117 14.35 -1.28 0.41
N PHE A 118 13.03 -1.26 0.21
CA PHE A 118 12.13 -2.14 0.95
C PHE A 118 12.06 -3.59 0.44
N PRO A 119 12.03 -3.88 -0.88
CA PRO A 119 11.93 -5.26 -1.36
C PRO A 119 13.07 -6.18 -0.89
N PRO A 120 14.36 -5.78 -0.91
CA PRO A 120 15.44 -6.61 -0.36
C PRO A 120 15.29 -6.87 1.15
N LEU A 121 14.78 -5.90 1.91
CA LEU A 121 14.52 -6.06 3.35
C LEU A 121 13.36 -7.03 3.60
N ALA A 122 12.30 -6.95 2.81
CA ALA A 122 11.19 -7.88 2.89
C ALA A 122 11.61 -9.32 2.53
N GLN A 123 12.45 -9.47 1.50
CA GLN A 123 13.06 -10.76 1.16
C GLN A 123 13.90 -11.32 2.32
N ARG A 124 14.75 -10.48 2.92
CA ARG A 124 15.56 -10.85 4.09
C ARG A 124 14.67 -11.35 5.24
N ASP A 125 13.62 -10.61 5.57
CA ASP A 125 12.77 -10.93 6.72
C ASP A 125 11.97 -12.23 6.51
N ILE A 126 11.44 -12.44 5.30
CA ILE A 126 10.74 -13.67 4.94
C ILE A 126 11.72 -14.86 4.88
N ALA A 127 12.94 -14.66 4.41
CA ALA A 127 13.98 -15.70 4.42
C ALA A 127 14.40 -16.07 5.85
N HIS A 128 14.56 -15.09 6.74
CA HIS A 128 14.85 -15.33 8.16
C HIS A 128 13.71 -16.04 8.90
N MET A 129 12.47 -15.87 8.45
CA MET A 129 11.33 -16.65 8.95
C MET A 129 11.43 -18.14 8.60
N GLY A 130 12.30 -18.52 7.66
CA GLY A 130 12.52 -19.90 7.23
C GLY A 130 11.56 -20.37 6.14
N CYS A 131 10.92 -19.46 5.41
CA CYS A 131 10.01 -19.82 4.32
C CYS A 131 10.74 -20.45 3.14
N GLY A 132 10.20 -21.55 2.62
CA GLY A 132 10.72 -22.27 1.46
C GLY A 132 10.34 -21.60 0.14
N VAL A 133 10.71 -20.33 -0.05
CA VAL A 133 10.34 -19.53 -1.22
C VAL A 133 11.34 -19.69 -2.37
N ASP A 134 10.85 -19.81 -3.61
CA ASP A 134 11.70 -19.76 -4.82
C ASP A 134 11.98 -18.30 -5.23
N TRP A 135 13.04 -17.72 -4.67
CA TRP A 135 13.45 -16.34 -4.90
C TRP A 135 13.83 -16.00 -6.34
N ARG A 136 14.15 -17.01 -7.18
CA ARG A 136 14.49 -16.79 -8.60
C ARG A 136 13.30 -16.28 -9.41
N ARG A 137 12.09 -16.38 -8.84
CA ARG A 137 10.83 -15.94 -9.44
C ARG A 137 10.28 -14.68 -8.79
N SER A 138 11.08 -14.01 -7.98
CA SER A 138 10.70 -12.74 -7.34
C SER A 138 10.89 -11.57 -8.29
N PHE A 139 9.95 -10.63 -8.24
CA PHE A 139 9.95 -9.42 -9.07
C PHE A 139 9.18 -8.29 -8.39
N ILE A 140 9.35 -7.07 -8.90
CA ILE A 140 8.59 -5.86 -8.56
C ILE A 140 7.56 -5.55 -9.65
N THR A 141 6.46 -4.88 -9.29
CA THR A 141 5.29 -4.71 -10.18
C THR A 141 5.25 -3.42 -11.01
N THR A 142 6.21 -2.51 -10.86
CA THR A 142 6.23 -1.23 -11.59
C THR A 142 6.92 -1.34 -12.95
N ASP A 143 6.86 -0.25 -13.72
CA ASP A 143 7.56 -0.05 -15.00
C ASP A 143 9.09 -0.16 -14.91
N VAL A 144 9.65 -0.01 -13.71
CA VAL A 144 11.06 -0.31 -13.40
C VAL A 144 11.44 -1.75 -13.78
N ASN A 145 10.48 -2.68 -13.75
CA ASN A 145 10.66 -4.03 -14.25
C ASN A 145 10.04 -4.20 -15.65
N PRO A 146 10.85 -4.14 -16.72
CA PRO A 146 10.34 -4.17 -18.10
C PRO A 146 9.64 -5.50 -18.45
N TYR A 147 10.02 -6.61 -17.81
CA TYR A 147 9.37 -7.91 -18.05
C TYR A 147 7.94 -7.94 -17.53
N TYR A 148 7.73 -7.42 -16.32
CA TYR A 148 6.40 -7.38 -15.73
C TYR A 148 5.53 -6.31 -16.41
N ASP A 149 6.12 -5.16 -16.77
CA ASP A 149 5.43 -4.14 -17.55
C ASP A 149 4.93 -4.70 -18.90
N SER A 150 5.79 -5.42 -19.63
CA SER A 150 5.42 -6.07 -20.89
C SER A 150 4.31 -7.12 -20.70
N PHE A 151 4.35 -7.89 -19.60
CA PHE A 151 3.30 -8.83 -19.24
C PHE A 151 1.95 -8.15 -18.99
N VAL A 152 1.95 -7.04 -18.23
CA VAL A 152 0.73 -6.27 -17.95
C VAL A 152 0.22 -5.59 -19.22
N ALA A 153 1.09 -5.03 -20.06
CA ALA A 153 0.71 -4.46 -21.35
C ALA A 153 0.02 -5.51 -22.23
N TRP A 154 0.59 -6.71 -22.35
CA TRP A 154 -0.04 -7.83 -23.05
C TRP A 154 -1.41 -8.19 -22.47
N GLN A 155 -1.55 -8.23 -21.14
CA GLN A 155 -2.81 -8.50 -20.46
C GLN A 155 -3.88 -7.45 -20.84
N PHE A 156 -3.56 -6.16 -20.75
CA PHE A 156 -4.50 -5.08 -21.08
C PHE A 156 -4.87 -5.05 -22.57
N TRP A 157 -3.91 -5.30 -23.46
CA TRP A 157 -4.19 -5.43 -24.90
C TRP A 157 -5.12 -6.61 -25.20
N THR A 158 -4.94 -7.72 -24.50
CA THR A 158 -5.81 -8.90 -24.64
C THR A 158 -7.22 -8.60 -24.15
N LEU A 159 -7.35 -7.94 -22.99
CA LEU A 159 -8.65 -7.52 -22.44
C LEU A 159 -9.37 -6.51 -23.34
N HIS A 160 -8.61 -5.57 -23.94
CA HIS A 160 -9.15 -4.63 -24.90
C HIS A 160 -9.67 -5.33 -26.16
N LYS A 161 -8.90 -6.26 -26.74
CA LYS A 161 -9.34 -7.07 -27.89
C LYS A 161 -10.58 -7.92 -27.58
N ALA A 162 -10.73 -8.38 -26.34
CA ALA A 162 -11.91 -9.10 -25.86
C ALA A 162 -13.11 -8.19 -25.49
N GLY A 163 -13.02 -6.88 -25.72
CA GLY A 163 -14.07 -5.91 -25.40
C GLY A 163 -14.32 -5.70 -23.91
N LYS A 164 -13.36 -6.04 -23.03
CA LYS A 164 -13.46 -5.89 -21.57
C LYS A 164 -12.94 -4.55 -21.07
N VAL A 165 -12.15 -3.84 -21.86
CA VAL A 165 -11.69 -2.47 -21.59
C VAL A 165 -12.50 -1.53 -22.46
N ILE A 166 -13.31 -0.69 -21.82
CA ILE A 166 -14.22 0.26 -22.49
C ILE A 166 -13.90 1.66 -21.98
N LYS A 167 -13.79 2.61 -22.89
CA LYS A 167 -13.71 4.03 -22.55
C LYS A 167 -15.12 4.59 -22.45
N ASP A 168 -15.50 5.04 -21.26
CA ASP A 168 -16.85 5.53 -20.97
C ASP A 168 -16.81 6.59 -19.85
N LYS A 169 -17.86 7.41 -19.76
CA LYS A 169 -18.02 8.37 -18.65
C LYS A 169 -18.77 7.68 -17.52
N ARG A 170 -18.09 7.46 -16.41
CA ARG A 170 -18.66 6.78 -15.24
C ARG A 170 -18.51 7.60 -13.98
N LEU A 171 -19.50 7.50 -13.12
CA LEU A 171 -19.42 8.01 -11.76
C LEU A 171 -18.46 7.11 -10.98
N ALA A 172 -17.46 7.72 -10.38
CA ALA A 172 -16.50 7.07 -9.50
C ALA A 172 -16.28 7.97 -8.29
N VAL A 173 -15.91 7.37 -7.16
CA VAL A 173 -15.37 8.15 -6.05
C VAL A 173 -14.10 8.84 -6.55
N PHE A 174 -14.03 10.14 -6.39
CA PHE A 174 -12.99 10.98 -6.99
C PHE A 174 -12.29 11.78 -5.89
N SER A 175 -10.96 11.84 -5.93
CA SER A 175 -10.18 12.70 -5.05
C SER A 175 -9.90 14.03 -5.76
N PRO A 176 -10.41 15.17 -5.27
CA PRO A 176 -10.11 16.48 -5.85
C PRO A 176 -8.63 16.87 -5.73
N LEU A 177 -7.92 16.34 -4.72
CA LEU A 177 -6.51 16.61 -4.50
C LEU A 177 -5.62 15.86 -5.50
N ASP A 178 -5.93 14.59 -5.74
CA ASP A 178 -5.14 13.73 -6.66
C ASP A 178 -5.61 13.85 -8.11
N ALA A 179 -6.72 14.56 -8.34
CA ALA A 179 -7.36 14.74 -9.65
C ALA A 179 -7.63 13.43 -10.41
N GLN A 180 -7.89 12.34 -9.69
CA GLN A 180 -8.12 11.01 -10.25
C GLN A 180 -9.19 10.21 -9.46
N PRO A 181 -9.76 9.14 -10.06
CA PRO A 181 -10.60 8.21 -9.33
C PRO A 181 -9.86 7.60 -8.13
N CYS A 182 -10.47 7.65 -6.95
CA CYS A 182 -9.92 7.11 -5.72
C CYS A 182 -10.42 5.65 -5.54
N ALA A 183 -9.57 4.71 -5.95
CA ALA A 183 -9.83 3.29 -5.80
C ALA A 183 -9.75 2.87 -4.34
N ASP A 184 -10.34 1.72 -3.99
CA ASP A 184 -10.45 1.27 -2.60
C ASP A 184 -9.09 1.16 -1.87
N HIS A 185 -8.03 0.80 -2.59
CA HIS A 185 -6.69 0.64 -2.01
C HIS A 185 -5.91 1.97 -1.88
N ASP A 186 -6.41 3.05 -2.47
CA ASP A 186 -5.86 4.40 -2.30
C ASP A 186 -6.57 5.17 -1.16
N ARG A 187 -7.55 4.54 -0.50
CA ARG A 187 -8.35 5.19 0.56
C ARG A 187 -7.76 5.00 1.95
N ALA A 188 -7.75 6.09 2.71
CA ALA A 188 -7.51 6.04 4.15
C ALA A 188 -8.73 5.54 4.95
N SER A 189 -9.95 5.76 4.44
CA SER A 189 -11.21 5.31 5.06
C SER A 189 -12.31 5.07 4.02
N GLY A 190 -13.33 4.28 4.38
CA GLY A 190 -14.47 4.01 3.49
C GLY A 190 -14.15 3.05 2.34
N GLU A 191 -13.34 2.02 2.58
CA GLU A 191 -13.13 0.91 1.65
C GLU A 191 -14.48 0.25 1.29
N GLY A 192 -14.80 0.13 0.00
CA GLY A 192 -16.05 -0.45 -0.48
C GLY A 192 -17.23 0.54 -0.57
N VAL A 193 -17.05 1.81 -0.23
CA VAL A 193 -18.08 2.85 -0.43
C VAL A 193 -18.13 3.26 -1.90
N GLY A 194 -19.31 3.15 -2.52
CA GLY A 194 -19.56 3.58 -3.90
C GLY A 194 -20.33 4.89 -3.99
N PRO A 195 -20.45 5.47 -5.20
CA PRO A 195 -21.40 6.57 -5.45
C PRO A 195 -22.82 6.15 -5.09
N GLN A 196 -23.55 7.02 -4.39
CA GLN A 196 -24.96 6.82 -4.07
C GLN A 196 -25.82 7.74 -4.92
N GLU A 197 -26.80 7.17 -5.60
CA GLU A 197 -27.71 7.90 -6.49
C GLU A 197 -28.82 8.59 -5.68
N TYR A 198 -29.08 9.86 -6.02
CA TYR A 198 -30.16 10.66 -5.47
C TYR A 198 -30.85 11.45 -6.59
N VAL A 199 -32.17 11.57 -6.50
CA VAL A 199 -32.96 12.43 -7.41
C VAL A 199 -33.03 13.83 -6.82
N LEU A 200 -32.42 14.81 -7.49
CA LEU A 200 -32.47 16.21 -7.10
C LEU A 200 -33.64 16.92 -7.79
N ILE A 201 -34.73 17.16 -7.06
CA ILE A 201 -35.90 17.89 -7.58
C ILE A 201 -35.61 19.39 -7.52
N LYS A 202 -35.65 20.06 -8.67
CA LYS A 202 -35.53 21.52 -8.76
C LYS A 202 -36.91 22.15 -8.66
N MET A 203 -37.13 22.97 -7.63
CA MET A 203 -38.35 23.75 -7.45
C MET A 203 -38.04 25.22 -7.72
N GLU A 204 -38.92 25.88 -8.48
CA GLU A 204 -38.81 27.32 -8.74
C GLU A 204 -39.19 28.10 -7.48
N ALA A 205 -38.35 29.06 -7.08
CA ALA A 205 -38.67 29.97 -5.99
C ALA A 205 -39.51 31.11 -6.55
N LEU A 206 -40.71 31.30 -6.00
CA LEU A 206 -41.59 32.42 -6.34
C LEU A 206 -41.42 33.53 -5.32
N GLU A 207 -41.33 34.78 -5.79
CA GLU A 207 -41.38 35.96 -4.91
C GLU A 207 -42.83 36.20 -4.45
N LEU A 208 -42.99 36.50 -3.16
CA LEU A 208 -44.28 36.89 -2.59
C LEU A 208 -44.60 38.33 -3.01
N ASN A 209 -45.62 38.49 -3.85
CA ASN A 209 -46.22 39.80 -4.17
C ASN A 209 -47.06 40.33 -3.02
#